data_AF-A0AAD5NLV0-F1
#
_entry.id   AF-A0AAD5NLV0-F1
#
_cell.length_a   1.000
_cell.length_b   1.000
_cell.length_c   1.000
_cell.angle_alpha   90.00
_cell.angle_beta   90.00
_cell.angle_gamma   90.00
#
_symmetry.space_group_name_H-M   'P 1'
#
loop_
_entity.id
_entity.type
_entity.pdbx_description
1 polymer ?
#
loop_
_entity_poly.entity_id
_entity_poly.type
_entity_poly.pdbx_seq_one_letter_code
_entity_poly.pdbx_strand_id
1 'polypeptide(L)'
;MAESESESLRKTQKLKSDSDMAAAAQQLMLLSDEDSSSSSSNSVKKISSDDRHEKINQRSRDEITWRKKIEEIFGTEEEVCRPKKRRYRSIVSIYRATKPMSKKRSS
;
A
#
# COMPACT_ATOMS: atom_id res chain seq x y z
N MET A 1 -36.81 -9.10 -24.99
CA MET A 1 -36.77 -7.89 -24.15
C MET A 1 -35.32 -7.74 -23.71
N ALA A 2 -34.43 -7.04 -24.39
CA ALA A 2 -34.47 -5.68 -24.96
C ALA A 2 -34.24 -4.59 -23.90
N GLU A 3 -32.99 -4.08 -23.87
CA GLU A 3 -32.51 -2.77 -23.34
C GLU A 3 -32.81 -2.49 -21.84
N SER A 4 -32.18 -1.55 -21.12
CA SER A 4 -31.05 -0.63 -21.37
C SER A 4 -30.23 -0.51 -20.05
N GLU A 5 -29.08 0.14 -19.90
CA GLU A 5 -28.32 1.04 -20.79
C GLU A 5 -26.80 0.92 -20.53
N SER A 6 -26.01 1.99 -20.70
CA SER A 6 -24.61 2.11 -20.28
C SER A 6 -24.40 3.43 -19.51
N GLU A 7 -24.25 3.38 -18.18
CA GLU A 7 -23.98 4.59 -17.36
C GLU A 7 -22.54 5.10 -17.53
N SER A 8 -22.30 5.73 -18.68
CA SER A 8 -21.13 6.54 -18.96
C SER A 8 -21.26 7.92 -18.28
N LEU A 9 -20.82 8.07 -17.02
CA LEU A 9 -20.72 9.40 -16.38
C LEU A 9 -19.42 9.65 -15.56
N ARG A 10 -18.36 9.96 -16.32
CA ARG A 10 -17.38 11.04 -16.08
C ARG A 10 -16.87 11.29 -14.63
N LYS A 11 -15.69 10.72 -14.36
CA LYS A 11 -14.46 11.46 -14.00
C LYS A 11 -14.65 12.77 -13.20
N THR A 12 -14.90 12.67 -11.89
CA THR A 12 -14.80 13.81 -10.95
C THR A 12 -13.35 14.04 -10.50
N GLN A 13 -12.48 14.37 -11.45
CA GLN A 13 -11.20 14.98 -11.11
C GLN A 13 -11.50 16.39 -10.58
N LYS A 14 -11.60 16.52 -9.25
CA LYS A 14 -11.93 17.77 -8.57
C LYS A 14 -10.74 18.73 -8.72
N LEU A 15 -10.69 19.42 -9.86
CA LEU A 15 -9.76 20.52 -10.11
C LEU A 15 -10.04 21.58 -9.05
N LYS A 16 -9.17 21.64 -8.03
CA LYS A 16 -9.19 22.73 -7.05
C LYS A 16 -8.86 24.01 -7.79
N SER A 17 -9.77 24.98 -7.75
CA SER A 17 -9.53 26.30 -8.33
C SER A 17 -8.39 26.98 -7.57
N ASP A 18 -7.62 27.87 -8.21
CA ASP A 18 -6.50 28.57 -7.55
C ASP A 18 -6.94 29.32 -6.27
N SER A 19 -8.20 29.76 -6.22
CA SER A 19 -8.84 30.32 -5.01
C SER A 19 -8.83 29.36 -3.81
N ASP A 20 -9.09 28.06 -4.01
CA ASP A 20 -9.07 27.06 -2.93
C ASP A 20 -7.64 26.85 -2.42
N MET A 21 -6.65 26.96 -3.31
CA MET A 21 -5.24 26.81 -2.99
C MET A 21 -4.71 28.02 -2.20
N ALA A 22 -5.13 29.23 -2.58
CA ALA A 22 -4.81 30.46 -1.86
C ALA A 22 -5.44 30.48 -0.44
N ALA A 23 -6.69 30.03 -0.31
CA ALA A 23 -7.36 29.93 1.00
C ALA A 23 -6.65 28.92 1.93
N ALA A 24 -6.24 27.76 1.41
CA ALA A 24 -5.48 26.78 2.18
C ALA A 24 -4.09 27.31 2.61
N ALA A 25 -3.40 28.07 1.74
CA ALA A 25 -2.12 28.67 2.08
C ALA A 25 -2.22 29.71 3.22
N GLN A 26 -3.27 30.52 3.25
CA GLN A 26 -3.51 31.47 4.34
C GLN A 26 -3.75 30.77 5.68
N GLN A 27 -4.48 29.65 5.69
CA GLN A 27 -4.70 28.86 6.91
C GLN A 27 -3.40 28.26 7.44
N LEU A 28 -2.50 27.79 6.57
CA LEU A 28 -1.19 27.27 6.97
C LEU A 28 -0.26 28.37 7.53
N MET A 29 -0.36 29.60 7.00
CA MET A 29 0.38 30.74 7.52
C MET A 29 -0.06 31.09 8.95
N LEU A 30 -1.37 31.14 9.21
CA LEU A 30 -1.91 31.40 10.55
C LEU A 30 -1.51 30.35 11.60
N LEU A 31 -1.32 29.10 11.19
CA LEU A 31 -0.90 28.01 12.07
C LEU A 31 0.61 28.02 12.41
N SER A 32 1.41 28.93 11.85
CA SER A 32 2.87 28.93 12.03
C SER A 32 3.36 29.77 13.22
N ASP A 33 2.58 30.74 13.71
CA ASP A 33 3.03 31.74 14.69
C ASP A 33 2.46 31.57 16.13
N GLU A 34 1.58 30.58 16.36
CA GLU A 34 0.87 30.38 17.64
C GLU A 34 1.60 29.41 18.61
N ASP A 35 2.89 29.68 18.86
CA ASP A 35 3.62 29.14 20.04
C ASP A 35 4.21 30.28 20.90
N SER A 36 3.58 31.47 20.82
CA SER A 36 3.91 32.66 21.61
C SER A 36 3.37 32.53 23.03
N SER A 37 4.18 31.93 23.91
CA SER A 37 3.89 31.63 25.31
C SER A 37 3.14 32.73 26.10
N SER A 38 1.83 32.56 26.31
CA SER A 38 1.09 33.36 27.30
C SER A 38 1.38 32.83 28.71
N SER A 39 2.21 33.56 29.45
CA SER A 39 2.60 33.19 30.81
C SER A 39 1.46 33.47 31.79
N SER A 40 0.65 32.45 32.09
CA SER A 40 -0.28 32.45 33.21
C SER A 40 0.09 31.36 34.21
N SER A 41 0.46 31.78 35.41
CA SER A 41 0.82 30.90 36.52
C SER A 41 -0.36 30.03 36.96
N ASN A 42 -0.19 28.71 37.05
CA ASN A 42 -0.24 27.99 38.35
C ASN A 42 -0.16 26.46 38.23
N SER A 43 0.20 25.84 39.36
CA SER A 43 0.20 24.41 39.68
C SER A 43 1.31 23.54 39.08
N VAL A 44 2.23 23.15 39.97
CA VAL A 44 3.23 22.12 39.74
C VAL A 44 2.53 20.76 39.65
N LYS A 45 2.46 20.15 38.47
CA LYS A 45 2.24 18.71 38.31
C LYS A 45 3.28 18.13 37.37
N LYS A 46 4.39 17.66 37.95
CA LYS A 46 5.31 16.74 37.27
C LYS A 46 4.61 15.40 37.05
N ILE A 47 3.91 15.28 35.94
CA ILE A 47 3.45 13.98 35.45
C ILE A 47 4.60 13.41 34.61
N SER A 48 5.51 12.69 35.25
CA SER A 48 6.43 11.80 34.55
C SER A 48 5.68 10.54 34.14
N SER A 49 4.85 10.63 33.11
CA SER A 49 4.34 9.47 32.38
C SER A 49 5.21 9.23 31.16
N ASP A 50 5.84 8.07 31.12
CA ASP A 50 6.61 7.57 29.98
C ASP A 50 5.68 7.34 28.77
N ASP A 51 5.41 8.40 28.00
CA ASP A 51 4.61 8.39 26.76
C ASP A 51 5.38 7.76 25.57
N ARG A 52 5.84 6.54 25.83
CA ARG A 52 6.28 5.55 24.85
C ARG A 52 5.34 4.35 24.81
N HIS A 53 4.48 4.15 25.83
CA HIS A 53 3.54 3.03 25.86
C HIS A 53 2.23 3.26 25.08
N GLU A 54 1.69 4.47 25.01
CA GLU A 54 0.39 4.72 24.35
C GLU A 54 0.50 4.63 22.82
N LYS A 55 1.60 5.16 22.26
CA LYS A 55 1.91 5.10 20.82
C LYS A 55 2.11 3.67 20.29
N ILE A 56 2.61 2.76 21.14
CA ILE A 56 2.79 1.34 20.77
C ILE A 56 1.43 0.64 20.65
N ASN A 57 0.48 0.94 21.56
CA ASN A 57 -0.87 0.35 21.53
C ASN A 57 -1.74 0.87 20.38
N GLN A 58 -1.57 2.12 19.95
CA GLN A 58 -2.24 2.62 18.75
C GLN A 58 -1.70 1.91 17.49
N ARG A 59 -0.37 1.84 17.36
CA ARG A 59 0.28 1.18 16.22
C ARG A 59 -0.12 -0.29 16.08
N SER A 60 -0.25 -1.05 17.17
CA SER A 60 -0.70 -2.45 17.12
C SER A 60 -2.19 -2.60 16.79
N ARG A 61 -3.06 -1.70 17.27
CA ARG A 61 -4.48 -1.66 16.90
C ARG A 61 -4.68 -1.34 15.42
N ASP A 62 -3.90 -0.40 14.90
CA ASP A 62 -3.87 -0.07 13.48
C ASP A 62 -3.27 -1.24 12.67
N GLU A 63 -2.31 -1.99 13.23
CA GLU A 63 -1.74 -3.18 12.59
C GLU A 63 -2.79 -4.29 12.37
N ILE A 64 -3.57 -4.58 13.40
CA ILE A 64 -4.69 -5.53 13.34
C ILE A 64 -5.75 -5.04 12.34
N THR A 65 -6.01 -3.73 12.30
CA THR A 65 -7.02 -3.13 11.42
C THR A 65 -6.60 -3.18 9.94
N TRP A 66 -5.32 -2.92 9.60
CA TRP A 66 -4.90 -3.03 8.20
C TRP A 66 -4.82 -4.48 7.73
N ARG A 67 -4.37 -5.43 8.57
CA ARG A 67 -4.36 -6.86 8.21
C ARG A 67 -5.75 -7.33 7.81
N LYS A 68 -6.75 -7.01 8.64
CA LYS A 68 -8.15 -7.38 8.38
C LYS A 68 -8.71 -6.74 7.10
N LYS A 69 -8.34 -5.50 6.78
CA LYS A 69 -8.71 -4.84 5.51
C LYS A 69 -8.03 -5.45 4.29
N ILE A 70 -6.78 -5.91 4.41
CA ILE A 70 -6.09 -6.62 3.32
C ILE A 70 -6.74 -7.98 3.09
N GLU A 71 -7.03 -8.72 4.16
CA GLU A 71 -7.76 -10.01 4.12
C GLU A 71 -9.17 -9.87 3.52
N GLU A 72 -9.88 -8.77 3.80
CA GLU A 72 -11.19 -8.45 3.22
C GLU A 72 -11.12 -8.18 1.69
N ILE A 73 -10.07 -7.51 1.22
CA ILE A 73 -9.91 -7.13 -0.20
C ILE A 73 -9.31 -8.26 -1.05
N PHE A 74 -8.36 -9.02 -0.49
CA PHE A 74 -7.58 -10.02 -1.22
C PHE A 74 -7.90 -11.47 -0.83
N GLY A 75 -8.77 -11.67 0.17
CA GLY A 75 -9.02 -12.96 0.80
C GLY A 75 -7.95 -13.33 1.83
N THR A 76 -8.20 -14.41 2.57
CA THR A 76 -7.14 -15.10 3.31
C THR A 76 -6.13 -15.68 2.33
N GLU A 77 -4.84 -15.38 2.52
CA GLU A 77 -3.75 -16.00 1.77
C GLU A 77 -3.55 -17.46 2.19
N GLU A 78 -4.39 -18.34 1.64
CA GLU A 78 -4.17 -19.78 1.59
C GLU A 78 -2.81 -20.05 0.92
N GLU A 79 -2.05 -21.05 1.40
CA GLU A 79 -0.74 -21.39 0.82
C GLU A 79 -0.90 -21.93 -0.62
N VAL A 80 -0.94 -21.01 -1.59
CA VAL A 80 -0.92 -21.33 -3.01
C VAL A 80 0.36 -22.12 -3.27
N CYS A 81 0.21 -23.43 -3.47
CA CYS A 81 1.30 -24.39 -3.58
C CYS A 81 2.11 -24.13 -4.87
N ARG A 82 3.03 -23.15 -4.81
CA ARG A 82 3.80 -22.72 -5.98
C ARG A 82 4.69 -23.90 -6.43
N PRO A 83 4.59 -24.35 -7.69
CA PRO A 83 5.38 -25.48 -8.16
C PRO A 83 6.87 -25.15 -8.01
N LYS A 84 7.60 -26.04 -7.31
CA LYS A 84 9.02 -25.85 -7.00
C LYS A 84 9.81 -25.61 -8.29
N LYS A 85 10.66 -24.57 -8.29
CA LYS A 85 11.55 -24.24 -9.43
C LYS A 85 12.40 -25.47 -9.77
N ARG A 86 12.14 -26.09 -10.93
CA ARG A 86 12.92 -27.23 -11.43
C ARG A 86 14.30 -26.75 -11.86
N ARG A 87 15.36 -27.47 -11.49
CA ARG A 87 16.72 -27.18 -11.99
C ARG A 87 16.82 -27.55 -13.46
N TYR A 88 17.49 -26.73 -14.25
CA TYR A 88 17.83 -27.05 -15.64
C TYR A 88 18.75 -28.28 -15.71
N ARG A 89 18.61 -29.06 -16.77
CA ARG A 89 19.47 -30.22 -17.06
C ARG A 89 20.76 -29.75 -17.72
N SER A 90 21.88 -30.41 -17.42
CA SER A 90 23.12 -30.15 -18.14
C SER A 90 23.03 -30.62 -19.60
N ILE A 91 23.76 -29.96 -20.50
CA ILE A 91 23.84 -30.31 -21.92
C ILE A 91 24.24 -31.79 -22.11
N VAL A 92 25.20 -32.28 -21.31
CA VAL A 92 25.62 -33.69 -21.31
C VAL A 92 24.48 -34.63 -20.87
N SER A 93 23.68 -34.26 -19.86
CA SER A 93 22.51 -35.06 -19.44
C SER A 93 21.46 -35.14 -20.55
N ILE A 94 21.27 -34.06 -21.32
CA ILE A 94 20.36 -34.04 -22.46
C ILE A 94 20.88 -34.98 -23.54
N TYR A 95 22.11 -34.80 -24.04
CA TYR A 95 22.68 -35.65 -25.09
C TYR A 95 22.71 -37.15 -24.74
N ARG A 96 22.97 -37.52 -23.48
CA ARG A 96 22.93 -38.94 -23.05
C ARG A 96 21.51 -39.51 -22.94
N ALA A 97 20.49 -38.67 -22.78
CA ALA A 97 19.10 -39.09 -22.61
C ALA A 97 18.24 -38.98 -23.88
N THR A 98 18.66 -38.19 -24.87
CA THR A 98 17.93 -37.96 -26.12
C THR A 98 18.59 -38.67 -27.30
N LYS A 99 17.80 -39.31 -28.16
CA LYS A 99 18.31 -39.79 -29.46
C LYS A 99 18.68 -38.59 -30.35
N PRO A 100 19.79 -38.66 -31.11
CA PRO A 100 20.18 -37.57 -31.99
C PRO A 100 19.15 -37.41 -33.14
N MET A 101 18.72 -36.18 -33.38
CA MET A 101 17.83 -35.86 -34.49
C MET A 101 18.63 -35.87 -35.80
N SER A 102 18.32 -36.81 -36.71
CA SER A 102 18.92 -36.82 -38.03
C SER A 102 18.38 -35.66 -38.86
N LYS A 103 19.26 -34.71 -39.22
CA LYS A 103 18.94 -33.67 -40.20
C LYS A 103 18.84 -34.30 -41.58
N LYS A 104 17.63 -34.73 -41.98
CA LYS A 104 17.36 -35.02 -43.39
C LYS A 104 17.59 -33.74 -44.18
N ARG A 105 18.55 -33.75 -45.11
CA ARG A 105 18.68 -32.69 -46.11
C ARG A 105 17.46 -32.82 -47.03
N SER A 106 16.64 -31.79 -47.08
CA SER A 106 15.70 -31.59 -48.18
C SER A 106 16.52 -31.19 -49.39
N SER A 107 16.73 -32.14 -50.29
CA SER A 107 17.22 -31.90 -51.65
C SER A 107 16.10 -31.38 -52.54
#